data_AF-A0A3S4MAA8-F1
#
_entry.id   AF-A0A3S4MAA8-F1
#
_cell.length_a   1.000
_cell.length_b   1.000
_cell.length_c   1.000
_cell.angle_alpha   90.00
_cell.angle_beta   90.00
_cell.angle_gamma   90.00
#
_symmetry.space_group_name_H-M   'P 1'
#
loop_
_entity.id
_entity.type
_entity.pdbx_description
1 polymer ?
#
loop_
_entity_poly.entity_id
_entity_poly.type
_entity_poly.pdbx_seq_one_letter_code
_entity_poly.pdbx_strand_id
1 'polypeptide(L)'
;MPEQQRYTLPTKPGDQRQLGELTGAACATLVAEIAERHAGPIVLIAPDMQNALRLHDEVRQFTDQLVMNLADWETLPYDSFSPHQEIISSRLSTLYQLPSMQRGVLIVPVNTLMQRVCPHSYLHGHALVMKKGQRLSRDALRAQLDSAGYRHVDQVMEHGEYATRGALLDLFPMGSEQPYRLDFFDDEIDSLRLFDADTQRTLEEVDAINLLPAHEFPTDKTAIELFRSQWRDTFEVKRDAEHIYQQVSKGTLPAGIEYWQPLFFNEPLPPLFSYFPANTLLVNTGALENSAERFQADTLARFENRGVDPMRPLLPPESLWLRVDELFSELKRWPPRTVKNRTSAR
;
A
#
# COMPACT_ATOMS: atom_id res chain seq x y z
N MET A 1 38.98 -14.92 -12.68
CA MET A 1 38.69 -15.86 -11.58
C MET A 1 37.18 -16.03 -11.55
N PRO A 2 36.62 -17.24 -11.61
CA PRO A 2 35.19 -17.38 -11.40
C PRO A 2 34.92 -16.89 -9.97
N GLU A 3 33.99 -15.96 -9.78
CA GLU A 3 33.59 -15.53 -8.46
C GLU A 3 33.14 -16.76 -7.66
N GLN A 4 34.00 -17.19 -6.74
CA GLN A 4 33.64 -18.22 -5.77
C GLN A 4 32.58 -17.59 -4.87
N GLN A 5 31.31 -17.91 -5.14
CA GLN A 5 30.18 -17.47 -4.34
C GLN A 5 30.40 -17.90 -2.89
N ARG A 6 30.47 -16.92 -1.97
CA ARG A 6 30.83 -17.14 -0.55
C ARG A 6 29.75 -17.83 0.27
N TYR A 7 28.51 -17.86 -0.24
CA TYR A 7 27.35 -18.46 0.40
C TYR A 7 26.34 -18.89 -0.67
N THR A 8 25.44 -19.82 -0.32
CA THR A 8 24.33 -20.25 -1.19
C THR A 8 23.03 -19.57 -0.75
N LEU A 9 22.20 -19.17 -1.70
CA LEU A 9 20.84 -18.71 -1.42
C LEU A 9 19.96 -19.89 -0.98
N PRO A 10 19.08 -19.71 0.02
CA PRO A 10 18.20 -20.76 0.44
C PRO A 10 17.01 -20.89 -0.52
N THR A 11 16.52 -22.12 -0.71
CA THR A 11 15.51 -22.43 -1.74
C THR A 11 14.25 -23.10 -1.19
N LYS A 12 14.25 -23.54 0.08
CA LYS A 12 13.15 -24.27 0.71
C LYS A 12 12.51 -23.44 1.83
N PRO A 13 11.19 -23.53 2.06
CA PRO A 13 10.55 -22.94 3.23
C PRO A 13 11.25 -23.34 4.55
N GLY A 14 11.49 -22.37 5.44
CA GLY A 14 12.11 -22.58 6.77
C GLY A 14 13.65 -22.75 6.85
N ASP A 15 14.35 -23.15 5.79
CA ASP A 15 15.83 -23.07 5.60
C ASP A 15 16.53 -21.70 5.82
N GLN A 16 16.90 -21.36 7.06
CA GLN A 16 17.52 -20.06 7.38
C GLN A 16 19.00 -19.96 7.00
N ARG A 17 19.44 -18.75 6.62
CA ARG A 17 20.85 -18.40 6.46
C ARG A 17 21.20 -17.23 7.38
N GLN A 18 22.31 -17.32 8.09
CA GLN A 18 22.81 -16.21 8.91
C GLN A 18 24.08 -15.69 8.26
N LEU A 19 24.06 -14.43 7.84
CA LEU A 19 25.24 -13.76 7.27
C LEU A 19 25.74 -12.74 8.30
N GLY A 20 26.87 -13.09 8.92
CA GLY A 20 27.49 -12.34 10.00
C GLY A 20 28.54 -11.35 9.53
N GLU A 21 29.14 -10.63 10.49
CA GLU A 21 30.27 -9.71 10.27
C GLU A 21 29.98 -8.53 9.31
N LEU A 22 28.71 -8.16 9.17
CA LEU A 22 28.27 -7.06 8.31
C LEU A 22 28.20 -5.74 9.09
N THR A 23 29.03 -4.78 8.76
CA THR A 23 29.06 -3.43 9.36
C THR A 23 28.75 -2.34 8.35
N GLY A 24 28.05 -1.27 8.78
CA GLY A 24 27.67 -0.15 7.92
C GLY A 24 26.93 -0.59 6.63
N ALA A 25 27.36 -0.01 5.51
CA ALA A 25 26.81 -0.23 4.16
C ALA A 25 27.01 -1.65 3.60
N ALA A 26 27.75 -2.54 4.28
CA ALA A 26 27.90 -3.94 3.85
C ALA A 26 26.56 -4.68 3.75
N CYS A 27 25.53 -4.20 4.45
CA CYS A 27 24.17 -4.72 4.30
C CYS A 27 23.62 -4.49 2.88
N ALA A 28 23.79 -3.27 2.38
CA ALA A 28 23.22 -2.84 1.12
C ALA A 28 23.92 -3.54 -0.06
N THR A 29 25.24 -3.63 -0.01
CA THR A 29 26.02 -4.38 -1.01
C THR A 29 25.63 -5.85 -1.04
N LEU A 30 25.38 -6.46 0.12
CA LEU A 30 24.94 -7.84 0.21
C LEU A 30 23.54 -8.03 -0.36
N VAL A 31 22.58 -7.16 -0.01
CA VAL A 31 21.21 -7.23 -0.56
C VAL A 31 21.21 -7.06 -2.07
N ALA A 32 22.02 -6.13 -2.60
CA ALA A 32 22.22 -5.96 -4.03
C ALA A 32 22.75 -7.24 -4.71
N GLU A 33 23.77 -7.87 -4.12
CA GLU A 33 24.29 -9.16 -4.62
C GLU A 33 23.22 -10.26 -4.58
N ILE A 34 22.44 -10.35 -3.51
CA ILE A 34 21.32 -11.32 -3.40
C ILE A 34 20.29 -11.04 -4.51
N ALA A 35 19.95 -9.78 -4.77
CA ALA A 35 19.02 -9.38 -5.83
C ALA A 35 19.51 -9.83 -7.21
N GLU A 36 20.80 -9.65 -7.50
CA GLU A 36 21.42 -10.06 -8.76
C GLU A 36 21.47 -11.57 -8.94
N ARG A 37 21.64 -12.32 -7.85
CA ARG A 37 21.75 -13.79 -7.87
C ARG A 37 20.40 -14.50 -7.83
N HIS A 38 19.39 -13.92 -7.19
CA HIS A 38 18.08 -14.54 -7.03
C HIS A 38 17.19 -14.32 -8.25
N ALA A 39 16.61 -15.40 -8.78
CA ALA A 39 15.66 -15.36 -9.90
C ALA A 39 14.21 -15.16 -9.40
N GLY A 40 14.00 -14.08 -8.66
CA GLY A 40 12.72 -13.72 -8.07
C GLY A 40 12.78 -12.37 -7.36
N PRO A 41 11.64 -11.86 -6.88
CA PRO A 41 11.62 -10.66 -6.05
C PRO A 41 12.22 -10.94 -4.67
N ILE A 42 12.80 -9.91 -4.08
CA ILE A 42 13.29 -9.91 -2.70
C ILE A 42 12.42 -8.99 -1.88
N VAL A 43 12.02 -9.44 -0.69
CA VAL A 43 11.43 -8.57 0.32
C VAL A 43 12.43 -8.38 1.46
N LEU A 44 12.94 -7.15 1.58
CA LEU A 44 13.84 -6.72 2.64
C LEU A 44 13.04 -6.14 3.80
N ILE A 45 13.00 -6.86 4.92
CA ILE A 45 12.27 -6.47 6.12
C ILE A 45 13.19 -5.67 7.03
N ALA A 46 12.87 -4.40 7.21
CA ALA A 46 13.58 -3.49 8.10
C ALA A 46 12.95 -3.49 9.52
N PRO A 47 13.74 -3.26 10.58
CA PRO A 47 13.23 -3.25 11.95
C PRO A 47 12.35 -2.04 12.27
N ASP A 48 12.44 -0.97 11.47
CA ASP A 48 11.70 0.29 11.62
C ASP A 48 11.76 1.10 10.31
N MET A 49 10.97 2.18 10.23
CA MET A 49 10.89 3.05 9.05
C MET A 49 12.21 3.78 8.75
N GLN A 50 12.93 4.23 9.78
CA GLN A 50 14.19 4.95 9.59
C GLN A 50 15.23 4.07 8.87
N ASN A 51 15.31 2.80 9.27
CA ASN A 51 16.16 1.82 8.60
C ASN A 51 15.65 1.46 7.20
N ALA A 52 14.34 1.40 6.97
CA ALA A 52 13.79 1.14 5.64
C ALA A 52 14.20 2.23 4.64
N LEU A 53 14.05 3.50 5.01
CA LEU A 53 14.45 4.64 4.17
C LEU A 53 15.96 4.65 3.91
N ARG A 54 16.78 4.45 4.95
CA ARG A 54 18.24 4.37 4.80
C ARG A 54 18.64 3.22 3.87
N LEU A 55 18.03 2.04 4.03
CA LEU A 55 18.32 0.86 3.20
C LEU A 55 17.87 1.07 1.75
N HIS A 56 16.80 1.83 1.50
CA HIS A 56 16.38 2.18 0.15
C HIS A 56 17.48 2.92 -0.61
N ASP A 57 17.98 4.01 -0.02
CA ASP A 57 19.02 4.84 -0.62
C ASP A 57 20.33 4.05 -0.80
N GLU A 58 20.73 3.30 0.23
CA GLU A 58 21.97 2.51 0.18
C GLU A 58 21.89 1.36 -0.84
N VAL A 59 20.81 0.58 -0.88
CA VAL A 59 20.69 -0.58 -1.80
C VAL A 59 20.67 -0.10 -3.24
N ARG A 60 19.92 0.96 -3.54
CA ARG A 60 19.83 1.54 -4.89
C ARG A 60 21.18 2.01 -5.43
N GLN A 61 22.14 2.35 -4.56
CA GLN A 61 23.50 2.72 -4.98
C GLN A 61 24.30 1.53 -5.53
N PHE A 62 23.95 0.30 -5.16
CA PHE A 62 24.75 -0.91 -5.46
C PHE A 62 24.08 -1.87 -6.44
N THR A 63 22.91 -1.55 -6.98
CA THR A 63 22.24 -2.38 -7.99
C THR A 63 21.46 -1.54 -8.99
N ASP A 64 21.42 -1.99 -10.24
CA ASP A 64 20.55 -1.43 -11.29
C ASP A 64 19.13 -2.03 -11.25
N GLN A 65 18.88 -3.00 -10.35
CA GLN A 65 17.54 -3.54 -10.19
C GLN A 65 16.59 -2.53 -9.57
N LEU A 66 15.29 -2.72 -9.83
CA LEU A 66 14.23 -1.94 -9.21
C LEU A 66 14.27 -2.11 -7.68
N VAL A 67 14.35 -0.99 -6.96
CA VAL A 67 14.24 -0.92 -5.50
C VAL A 67 13.02 -0.06 -5.16
N MET A 68 12.06 -0.63 -4.45
CA MET A 68 10.82 0.04 -4.04
C MET A 68 10.63 -0.06 -2.53
N ASN A 69 9.87 0.88 -1.97
CA ASN A 69 9.39 0.79 -0.60
C ASN A 69 7.88 0.61 -0.62
N LEU A 70 7.34 -0.24 0.26
CA LEU A 70 5.93 -0.13 0.60
C LEU A 70 5.79 1.00 1.61
N ALA A 71 5.20 2.12 1.18
CA ALA A 71 4.98 3.26 2.08
C ALA A 71 4.07 2.85 3.25
N ASP A 72 4.44 3.27 4.46
CA ASP A 72 3.57 3.18 5.62
C ASP A 72 2.51 4.27 5.55
N TRP A 73 1.40 4.12 6.26
CA TRP A 73 0.41 5.19 6.35
C TRP A 73 0.93 6.47 7.00
N GLU A 74 2.03 6.40 7.75
CA GLU A 74 2.61 7.51 8.51
C GLU A 74 1.63 8.13 9.52
N THR A 75 0.56 7.40 9.84
CA THR A 75 -0.37 7.69 10.93
C THR A 75 -0.17 6.64 12.01
N LEU A 76 -0.45 7.03 13.25
CA LEU A 76 -0.28 6.11 14.37
C LEU A 76 -1.52 5.22 14.50
N PRO A 77 -1.42 3.98 14.99
CA PRO A 77 -2.59 3.11 15.16
C PRO A 77 -3.76 3.83 15.83
N TYR A 78 -4.93 3.79 15.18
CA TYR A 78 -6.14 4.48 15.62
C TYR A 78 -6.01 6.02 15.68
N ASP A 79 -5.32 6.60 14.71
CA ASP A 79 -5.22 8.06 14.60
C ASP A 79 -6.54 8.72 14.20
N SER A 80 -6.62 10.02 14.46
CA SER A 80 -7.73 10.87 14.02
C SER A 80 -7.46 11.52 12.66
N PHE A 81 -6.32 11.19 12.03
CA PHE A 81 -5.89 11.67 10.73
C PHE A 81 -5.90 10.53 9.71
N SER A 82 -6.28 10.85 8.48
CA SER A 82 -6.11 9.94 7.35
C SER A 82 -4.70 10.08 6.76
N PRO A 83 -4.15 9.03 6.14
CA PRO A 83 -2.88 9.11 5.43
C PRO A 83 -2.92 10.14 4.30
N HIS A 84 -1.76 10.69 3.95
CA HIS A 84 -1.65 11.61 2.83
C HIS A 84 -2.00 10.91 1.50
N GLN A 85 -2.58 11.63 0.54
CA GLN A 85 -3.04 11.04 -0.72
C GLN A 85 -1.88 10.46 -1.55
N GLU A 86 -0.70 11.10 -1.52
CA GLU A 86 0.51 10.60 -2.17
C GLU A 86 0.97 9.25 -1.57
N ILE A 87 0.83 9.06 -0.25
CA ILE A 87 1.14 7.80 0.44
C ILE A 87 0.21 6.70 -0.06
N ILE A 88 -1.11 6.96 -0.09
CA ILE A 88 -2.11 6.00 -0.58
C ILE A 88 -1.85 5.66 -2.05
N SER A 89 -1.56 6.66 -2.89
CA SER A 89 -1.20 6.49 -4.30
C SER A 89 0.01 5.57 -4.47
N SER A 90 1.10 5.83 -3.74
CA SER A 90 2.33 5.02 -3.75
C SER A 90 2.09 3.58 -3.28
N ARG A 91 1.31 3.41 -2.21
CA ARG A 91 0.92 2.09 -1.68
C ARG A 91 0.11 1.29 -2.69
N LEU A 92 -0.92 1.89 -3.28
CA LEU A 92 -1.77 1.25 -4.27
C LEU A 92 -0.96 0.83 -5.50
N SER A 93 -0.04 1.68 -5.97
CA SER A 93 0.88 1.34 -7.06
C SER A 93 1.73 0.11 -6.73
N THR A 94 2.33 0.11 -5.53
CA THR A 94 3.18 -0.99 -5.06
C THR A 94 2.38 -2.29 -4.93
N LEU A 95 1.22 -2.26 -4.26
CA LEU A 95 0.35 -3.43 -4.07
C LEU A 95 -0.17 -3.98 -5.40
N TYR A 96 -0.48 -3.11 -6.37
CA TYR A 96 -0.96 -3.55 -7.68
C TYR A 96 0.13 -4.27 -8.49
N GLN A 97 1.37 -3.76 -8.45
CA GLN A 97 2.49 -4.34 -9.21
C GLN A 97 3.07 -5.60 -8.55
N LEU A 98 3.02 -5.69 -7.23
CA LEU A 98 3.72 -6.71 -6.43
C LEU A 98 3.48 -8.17 -6.85
N PRO A 99 2.24 -8.63 -7.16
CA PRO A 99 2.01 -10.01 -7.60
C PRO A 99 2.65 -10.36 -8.93
N SER A 100 2.92 -9.35 -9.77
CA SER A 100 3.56 -9.52 -11.09
C SER A 100 5.07 -9.30 -11.07
N MET A 101 5.63 -8.88 -9.93
CA MET A 101 7.04 -8.54 -9.77
C MET A 101 7.94 -9.76 -9.99
N GLN A 102 8.79 -9.69 -11.02
CA GLN A 102 9.69 -10.80 -11.36
C GLN A 102 11.04 -10.73 -10.65
N ARG A 103 11.59 -9.53 -10.49
CA ARG A 103 12.89 -9.24 -9.85
C ARG A 103 12.86 -7.86 -9.20
N GLY A 104 13.88 -7.57 -8.40
CA GLY A 104 14.01 -6.32 -7.65
C GLY A 104 13.83 -6.53 -6.15
N VAL A 105 13.91 -5.43 -5.41
CA VAL A 105 13.85 -5.41 -3.95
C VAL A 105 12.67 -4.55 -3.50
N LEU A 106 11.74 -5.14 -2.76
CA LEU A 106 10.73 -4.43 -2.00
C LEU A 106 11.20 -4.30 -0.55
N ILE A 107 11.34 -3.09 -0.04
CA ILE A 107 11.68 -2.83 1.36
C ILE A 107 10.40 -2.54 2.14
N VAL A 108 10.21 -3.24 3.26
CA VAL A 108 9.03 -3.09 4.12
C VAL A 108 9.47 -3.03 5.58
N PRO A 109 9.12 -1.99 6.35
CA PRO A 109 9.38 -2.00 7.78
C PRO A 109 8.40 -2.95 8.50
N VAL A 110 8.80 -3.50 9.63
CA VAL A 110 8.04 -4.55 10.33
C VAL A 110 6.61 -4.12 10.71
N ASN A 111 6.39 -2.86 11.10
CA ASN A 111 5.06 -2.35 11.43
C ASN A 111 4.12 -2.40 10.21
N THR A 112 4.59 -2.00 9.03
CA THR A 112 3.80 -2.05 7.79
C THR A 112 3.60 -3.49 7.32
N LEU A 113 4.58 -4.38 7.52
CA LEU A 113 4.45 -5.81 7.20
C LEU A 113 3.39 -6.51 8.08
N MET A 114 3.27 -6.09 9.34
CA MET A 114 2.26 -6.62 10.26
C MET A 114 0.86 -6.12 9.94
N GLN A 115 0.72 -4.99 9.24
CA GLN A 115 -0.57 -4.47 8.83
C GLN A 115 -1.20 -5.36 7.75
N ARG A 116 -2.45 -5.75 7.97
CA ARG A 116 -3.29 -6.41 6.98
C ARG A 116 -3.64 -5.41 5.88
N VAL A 117 -3.85 -5.90 4.68
CA VAL A 117 -4.06 -5.06 3.49
C VAL A 117 -5.38 -5.41 2.81
N CYS A 118 -5.84 -4.54 1.92
CA CYS A 118 -6.98 -4.87 1.06
C CYS A 118 -6.67 -6.11 0.21
N PRO A 119 -7.66 -6.94 -0.15
CA PRO A 119 -7.43 -8.11 -0.97
C PRO A 119 -7.05 -7.72 -2.41
N HIS A 120 -6.17 -8.49 -3.04
CA HIS A 120 -5.74 -8.22 -4.43
C HIS A 120 -6.92 -8.20 -5.41
N SER A 121 -7.97 -9.00 -5.15
CA SER A 121 -9.20 -9.01 -5.93
C SER A 121 -9.92 -7.66 -5.95
N TYR A 122 -9.84 -6.88 -4.87
CA TYR A 122 -10.39 -5.53 -4.82
C TYR A 122 -9.64 -4.60 -5.77
N LEU A 123 -8.31 -4.55 -5.68
CA LEU A 123 -7.48 -3.69 -6.54
C LEU A 123 -7.64 -4.05 -8.01
N HIS A 124 -7.55 -5.34 -8.35
CA HIS A 124 -7.68 -5.80 -9.73
C HIS A 124 -9.10 -5.60 -10.28
N GLY A 125 -10.13 -5.85 -9.47
CA GLY A 125 -11.53 -5.70 -9.88
C GLY A 125 -11.98 -4.25 -10.09
N HIS A 126 -11.28 -3.29 -9.48
CA HIS A 126 -11.58 -1.86 -9.61
C HIS A 126 -10.49 -1.08 -10.34
N ALA A 127 -9.53 -1.76 -10.97
CA ALA A 127 -8.59 -1.13 -11.88
C ALA A 127 -9.27 -0.86 -13.22
N LEU A 128 -9.22 0.39 -13.70
CA LEU A 128 -9.76 0.76 -15.02
C LEU A 128 -8.62 1.15 -15.95
N VAL A 129 -8.53 0.48 -17.09
CA VAL A 129 -7.63 0.89 -18.17
C VAL A 129 -8.42 1.73 -19.17
N MET A 130 -7.93 2.93 -19.44
CA MET A 130 -8.48 3.82 -20.47
C MET A 130 -7.47 3.97 -21.60
N LYS A 131 -7.94 3.94 -22.85
CA LYS A 131 -7.09 4.05 -24.03
C LYS A 131 -7.61 5.12 -24.99
N LYS A 132 -6.69 5.72 -25.74
CA LYS A 132 -7.03 6.56 -26.89
C LYS A 132 -7.92 5.79 -27.87
N GLY A 133 -8.97 6.44 -28.37
CA GLY A 133 -9.98 5.85 -29.26
C GLY A 133 -11.00 4.94 -28.57
N GLN A 134 -10.98 4.85 -27.23
CA GLN A 134 -11.99 4.10 -26.51
C GLN A 134 -13.33 4.83 -26.54
N ARG A 135 -14.38 4.11 -26.94
CA ARG A 135 -15.77 4.59 -26.85
C ARG A 135 -16.23 4.60 -25.39
N LEU A 136 -16.08 5.74 -24.76
CA LEU A 136 -16.50 6.03 -23.39
C LEU A 136 -16.91 7.49 -23.36
N SER A 137 -18.16 7.76 -22.97
CA SER A 137 -18.60 9.14 -22.80
C SER A 137 -18.02 9.73 -21.51
N ARG A 138 -17.82 11.04 -21.50
CA ARG A 138 -17.34 11.78 -20.33
C ARG A 138 -18.21 11.53 -19.09
N ASP A 139 -19.53 11.51 -19.26
CA ASP A 139 -20.47 11.33 -18.14
C ASP A 139 -20.46 9.89 -17.61
N ALA A 140 -20.21 8.90 -18.48
CA ALA A 140 -20.00 7.52 -18.05
C ALA A 140 -18.70 7.38 -17.26
N LEU A 141 -17.60 8.00 -17.72
CA LEU A 141 -16.35 8.03 -16.96
C LEU A 141 -16.53 8.74 -15.63
N ARG A 142 -17.27 9.85 -15.58
CA ARG A 142 -17.58 10.56 -14.33
C ARG A 142 -18.24 9.64 -13.31
N ALA A 143 -19.27 8.90 -13.72
CA ALA A 143 -19.95 7.97 -12.84
C ALA A 143 -19.03 6.83 -12.36
N GLN A 144 -18.10 6.37 -13.21
CA GLN A 144 -17.08 5.40 -12.82
C GLN A 144 -16.11 5.98 -11.78
N LEU A 145 -15.65 7.23 -11.98
CA LEU A 145 -14.79 7.94 -11.03
C LEU A 145 -15.47 8.15 -9.67
N ASP A 146 -16.74 8.58 -9.68
CA ASP A 146 -17.56 8.70 -8.46
C ASP A 146 -17.64 7.35 -7.72
N SER A 147 -17.88 6.26 -8.45
CA SER A 147 -17.95 4.92 -7.85
C SER A 147 -16.61 4.40 -7.33
N ALA A 148 -15.50 4.84 -7.93
CA ALA A 148 -14.14 4.51 -7.52
C ALA A 148 -13.63 5.39 -6.36
N GLY A 149 -14.45 6.33 -5.87
CA GLY A 149 -14.15 7.21 -4.74
C GLY A 149 -13.37 8.48 -5.10
N TYR A 150 -13.22 8.80 -6.38
CA TYR A 150 -12.54 10.03 -6.79
C TYR A 150 -13.39 11.26 -6.46
N ARG A 151 -12.73 12.35 -6.08
CA ARG A 151 -13.37 13.61 -5.69
C ARG A 151 -13.50 14.55 -6.89
N HIS A 152 -14.72 15.02 -7.13
CA HIS A 152 -14.94 16.08 -8.11
C HIS A 152 -14.51 17.45 -7.55
N VAL A 153 -13.59 18.11 -8.23
CA VAL A 153 -13.05 19.42 -7.86
C VAL A 153 -13.09 20.37 -9.05
N ASP A 154 -12.95 21.67 -8.80
CA ASP A 154 -12.89 22.67 -9.87
C ASP A 154 -11.55 22.62 -10.63
N GLN A 155 -10.48 22.25 -9.93
CA GLN A 155 -9.12 22.13 -10.46
C GLN A 155 -8.40 21.00 -9.74
N VAL A 156 -7.83 20.08 -10.52
CA VAL A 156 -7.08 18.93 -10.01
C VAL A 156 -5.71 19.38 -9.52
N MET A 157 -5.40 19.05 -8.25
CA MET A 157 -4.11 19.32 -7.62
C MET A 157 -3.51 18.07 -6.98
N GLU A 158 -4.33 17.18 -6.41
CA GLU A 158 -3.88 16.01 -5.66
C GLU A 158 -4.36 14.69 -6.29
N HIS A 159 -3.72 13.57 -5.91
CA HIS A 159 -4.20 12.24 -6.27
C HIS A 159 -5.64 11.99 -5.78
N GLY A 160 -6.40 11.24 -6.57
CA GLY A 160 -7.79 10.91 -6.26
C GLY A 160 -8.77 12.01 -6.65
N GLU A 161 -8.34 13.03 -7.37
CA GLU A 161 -9.18 14.13 -7.83
C GLU A 161 -9.45 14.07 -9.33
N TYR A 162 -10.61 14.60 -9.73
CA TYR A 162 -10.92 14.87 -11.12
C TYR A 162 -11.72 16.16 -11.28
N ALA A 163 -11.60 16.80 -12.44
CA ALA A 163 -12.34 18.01 -12.79
C ALA A 163 -12.91 17.87 -14.21
N THR A 164 -14.07 18.47 -14.45
CA THR A 164 -14.70 18.46 -15.78
C THR A 164 -14.87 19.88 -16.32
N ARG A 165 -14.43 20.12 -17.56
CA ARG A 165 -14.46 21.44 -18.21
C ARG A 165 -14.82 21.31 -19.69
N GLY A 166 -16.12 21.39 -20.00
CA GLY A 166 -16.59 21.21 -21.38
C GLY A 166 -16.26 19.80 -21.90
N ALA A 167 -15.50 19.71 -22.98
CA ALA A 167 -15.04 18.44 -23.55
C ALA A 167 -13.86 17.81 -22.79
N LEU A 168 -13.25 18.54 -21.85
CA LEU A 168 -12.08 18.07 -21.11
C LEU A 168 -12.46 17.44 -19.77
N LEU A 169 -11.68 16.43 -19.39
CA LEU A 169 -11.67 15.88 -18.04
C LEU A 169 -10.22 15.75 -17.57
N ASP A 170 -9.90 16.46 -16.49
CA ASP A 170 -8.62 16.34 -15.80
C ASP A 170 -8.76 15.33 -14.68
N LEU A 171 -7.77 14.47 -14.49
CA LEU A 171 -7.79 13.37 -13.53
C LEU A 171 -6.39 13.16 -12.96
N PHE A 172 -6.28 12.95 -11.66
CA PHE A 172 -5.03 12.50 -11.04
C PHE A 172 -5.19 11.06 -10.49
N PRO A 173 -4.86 10.04 -11.30
CA PRO A 173 -5.01 8.64 -10.91
C PRO A 173 -4.16 8.27 -9.69
N MET A 174 -4.75 7.54 -8.75
CA MET A 174 -3.98 6.79 -7.76
C MET A 174 -3.04 5.82 -8.48
N GLY A 175 -1.78 5.81 -8.04
CA GLY A 175 -0.70 5.01 -8.58
C GLY A 175 0.06 5.63 -9.76
N SER A 176 -0.32 6.84 -10.21
CA SER A 176 0.44 7.63 -11.20
C SER A 176 1.26 8.71 -10.51
N GLU A 177 2.43 9.06 -11.05
CA GLU A 177 3.23 10.20 -10.57
C GLU A 177 2.69 11.55 -11.09
N GLN A 178 1.96 11.54 -12.21
CA GLN A 178 1.46 12.75 -12.87
C GLN A 178 -0.04 12.63 -13.21
N PRO A 179 -0.76 13.76 -13.28
CA PRO A 179 -2.16 13.78 -13.70
C PRO A 179 -2.30 13.83 -15.23
N TYR A 180 -3.50 13.50 -15.70
CA TYR A 180 -3.83 13.40 -17.11
C TYR A 180 -5.03 14.28 -17.47
N ARG A 181 -4.97 14.87 -18.66
CA ARG A 181 -6.06 15.57 -19.33
C ARG A 181 -6.57 14.69 -20.45
N LEU A 182 -7.85 14.35 -20.37
CA LEU A 182 -8.59 13.61 -21.38
C LEU A 182 -9.39 14.60 -22.22
N ASP A 183 -9.24 14.53 -23.54
CA ASP A 183 -10.09 15.25 -24.48
C ASP A 183 -11.12 14.30 -25.09
N PHE A 184 -12.39 14.69 -25.05
CA PHE A 184 -13.50 13.89 -25.56
C PHE A 184 -14.06 14.51 -26.84
N PHE A 185 -14.22 13.68 -27.87
CA PHE A 185 -14.96 14.03 -29.08
C PHE A 185 -16.13 13.06 -29.23
N ASP A 186 -17.36 13.60 -29.22
CA ASP A 186 -18.59 12.82 -29.05
C ASP A 186 -18.52 11.91 -27.80
N ASP A 187 -18.68 10.60 -27.97
CA ASP A 187 -18.60 9.58 -26.90
C ASP A 187 -17.31 8.76 -26.98
N GLU A 188 -16.19 9.40 -27.33
CA GLU A 188 -14.88 8.77 -27.52
C GLU A 188 -13.75 9.59 -26.88
N ILE A 189 -12.77 8.90 -26.30
CA ILE A 189 -11.52 9.51 -25.81
C ILE A 189 -10.64 9.82 -27.04
N ASP A 190 -10.61 11.09 -27.45
CA ASP A 190 -9.82 11.54 -28.60
C ASP A 190 -8.32 11.60 -28.28
N SER A 191 -7.96 12.14 -27.11
CA SER A 191 -6.56 12.15 -26.66
C SER A 191 -6.40 12.08 -25.15
N LEU A 192 -5.25 11.53 -24.72
CA LEU A 192 -4.81 11.44 -23.33
C LEU A 192 -3.46 12.16 -23.23
N ARG A 193 -3.34 13.16 -22.38
CA ARG A 193 -2.09 13.92 -22.25
C ARG A 193 -1.73 14.09 -20.78
N LEU A 194 -0.44 14.00 -20.46
CA LEU A 194 0.07 14.43 -19.17
C LEU A 194 -0.13 15.94 -19.03
N PHE A 195 -0.32 16.42 -17.80
CA PHE A 195 -0.25 17.85 -17.53
C PHE A 195 0.43 18.13 -16.18
N ASP A 196 0.98 19.33 -16.05
CA ASP A 196 1.63 19.77 -14.82
C ASP A 196 0.57 20.40 -13.89
N ALA A 197 0.43 19.86 -12.67
CA ALA A 197 -0.61 20.26 -11.73
C ALA A 197 -0.48 21.73 -11.25
N ASP A 198 0.74 22.27 -11.19
CA ASP A 198 0.97 23.64 -10.74
C ASP A 198 0.67 24.67 -11.83
N THR A 199 1.17 24.42 -13.04
CA THR A 199 1.04 25.34 -14.18
C THR A 199 -0.22 25.11 -15.00
N GLN A 200 -0.89 23.97 -14.81
CA GLN A 200 -2.08 23.52 -15.55
C GLN A 200 -1.85 23.37 -17.06
N ARG A 201 -0.59 23.23 -17.47
CA ARG A 201 -0.17 23.11 -18.87
C ARG A 201 -0.02 21.66 -19.26
N THR A 202 -0.57 21.34 -20.43
CA THR A 202 -0.42 20.05 -21.07
C THR A 202 1.03 19.80 -21.49
N LEU A 203 1.45 18.54 -21.34
CA LEU A 203 2.77 18.02 -21.65
C LEU A 203 2.67 17.04 -22.84
N GLU A 204 3.24 15.84 -22.71
CA GLU A 204 3.24 14.81 -23.74
C GLU A 204 1.93 14.00 -23.80
N GLU A 205 1.69 13.40 -24.97
CA GLU A 205 0.54 12.52 -25.22
C GLU A 205 0.88 11.07 -24.88
N VAL A 206 -0.08 10.33 -24.34
CA VAL A 206 0.07 8.91 -23.99
C VAL A 206 -1.05 8.08 -24.63
N ASP A 207 -0.79 6.80 -24.89
CA ASP A 207 -1.78 5.93 -25.54
C ASP A 207 -2.82 5.35 -24.57
N ALA A 208 -2.44 5.21 -23.30
CA ALA A 208 -3.26 4.58 -22.28
C ALA A 208 -2.90 5.04 -20.87
N ILE A 209 -3.87 4.95 -19.96
CA ILE A 209 -3.68 5.17 -18.53
C ILE A 209 -4.31 4.02 -17.74
N ASN A 210 -3.72 3.73 -16.58
CA ASN A 210 -4.27 2.79 -15.61
C ASN A 210 -4.76 3.58 -14.39
N LEU A 211 -6.01 3.35 -14.01
CA LEU A 211 -6.68 4.00 -12.90
C LEU A 211 -6.89 2.99 -11.78
N LEU A 212 -6.28 3.23 -10.62
CA LEU A 212 -6.58 2.48 -9.39
C LEU A 212 -7.70 3.18 -8.60
N PRO A 213 -8.39 2.49 -7.68
CA PRO A 213 -9.36 3.11 -6.78
C PRO A 213 -8.76 4.26 -5.98
N ALA A 214 -9.60 5.21 -5.53
CA ALA A 214 -9.15 6.34 -4.73
C ALA A 214 -8.65 5.93 -3.32
N HIS A 215 -9.09 4.77 -2.82
CA HIS A 215 -8.79 4.30 -1.47
C HIS A 215 -8.47 2.80 -1.46
N GLU A 216 -7.81 2.34 -0.40
CA GLU A 216 -7.58 0.92 -0.10
C GLU A 216 -8.87 0.19 0.35
N PHE A 217 -10.05 0.77 0.17
CA PHE A 217 -11.35 0.15 0.44
C PHE A 217 -12.43 0.76 -0.46
N PRO A 218 -13.48 0.00 -0.81
CA PRO A 218 -14.55 0.51 -1.67
C PRO A 218 -15.41 1.55 -0.95
N THR A 219 -15.90 2.53 -1.72
CA THR A 219 -16.71 3.65 -1.22
C THR A 219 -18.04 3.81 -1.97
N ASP A 220 -18.39 2.85 -2.82
CA ASP A 220 -19.64 2.85 -3.54
C ASP A 220 -20.85 2.58 -2.60
N LYS A 221 -22.07 2.68 -3.13
CA LYS A 221 -23.29 2.47 -2.34
C LYS A 221 -23.34 1.09 -1.69
N THR A 222 -22.89 0.06 -2.41
CA THR A 222 -22.84 -1.32 -1.94
C THR A 222 -21.91 -1.45 -0.73
N ALA A 223 -20.73 -0.82 -0.79
CA ALA A 223 -19.76 -0.80 0.30
C ALA A 223 -20.26 -0.02 1.51
N ILE A 224 -20.96 1.11 1.31
CA ILE A 224 -21.58 1.87 2.41
C ILE A 224 -22.67 1.03 3.10
N GLU A 225 -23.48 0.28 2.33
CA GLU A 225 -24.48 -0.63 2.89
C GLU A 225 -23.84 -1.77 3.68
N LEU A 226 -22.77 -2.38 3.15
CA LEU A 226 -21.98 -3.41 3.83
C LEU A 226 -21.38 -2.87 5.13
N PHE A 227 -20.72 -1.71 5.07
CA PHE A 227 -20.16 -1.02 6.23
C PHE A 227 -21.22 -0.81 7.31
N ARG A 228 -22.40 -0.31 6.94
CA ARG A 228 -23.51 -0.10 7.89
C ARG A 228 -24.05 -1.40 8.48
N SER A 229 -24.05 -2.49 7.72
CA SER A 229 -24.44 -3.80 8.25
C SER A 229 -23.42 -4.28 9.28
N GLN A 230 -22.15 -4.41 8.87
CA GLN A 230 -21.08 -4.91 9.73
C GLN A 230 -20.83 -4.02 10.95
N TRP A 231 -21.01 -2.70 10.82
CA TRP A 231 -20.98 -1.78 11.96
C TRP A 231 -22.01 -2.16 13.01
N ARG A 232 -23.27 -2.41 12.63
CA ARG A 232 -24.35 -2.74 13.58
C ARG A 232 -24.15 -4.10 14.24
N ASP A 233 -23.44 -5.01 13.57
CA ASP A 233 -23.09 -6.31 14.11
C ASP A 233 -21.92 -6.22 15.12
N THR A 234 -21.13 -5.15 15.06
CA THR A 234 -19.91 -4.99 15.87
C THR A 234 -20.05 -3.94 16.98
N PHE A 235 -20.75 -2.83 16.70
CA PHE A 235 -20.82 -1.64 17.54
C PHE A 235 -22.24 -1.12 17.68
N GLU A 236 -22.48 -0.37 18.75
CA GLU A 236 -23.68 0.43 18.89
C GLU A 236 -23.70 1.60 17.89
N VAL A 237 -24.90 2.09 17.58
CA VAL A 237 -25.10 3.24 16.70
C VAL A 237 -25.67 4.40 17.51
N LYS A 238 -24.98 5.54 17.47
CA LYS A 238 -25.51 6.80 17.99
C LYS A 238 -26.11 7.66 16.87
N ARG A 239 -27.01 8.56 17.26
CA ARG A 239 -27.73 9.46 16.32
C ARG A 239 -26.95 10.74 16.00
N ASP A 240 -25.90 11.02 16.78
CA ASP A 240 -25.06 12.20 16.62
C ASP A 240 -24.40 12.24 15.25
N ALA A 241 -24.41 13.41 14.61
CA ALA A 241 -23.91 13.56 13.24
C ALA A 241 -22.40 13.30 13.11
N GLU A 242 -21.66 13.48 14.20
CA GLU A 242 -20.21 13.25 14.29
C GLU A 242 -19.86 11.75 14.44
N HIS A 243 -20.82 10.90 14.78
CA HIS A 243 -20.58 9.47 14.91
C HIS A 243 -20.18 8.86 13.56
N ILE A 244 -19.14 8.02 13.54
CA ILE A 244 -18.55 7.46 12.29
C ILE A 244 -19.63 6.83 11.40
N TYR A 245 -20.50 6.00 11.99
CA TYR A 245 -21.64 5.41 11.28
C TYR A 245 -22.48 6.45 10.52
N GLN A 246 -22.80 7.59 11.13
CA GLN A 246 -23.65 8.61 10.51
C GLN A 246 -22.92 9.35 9.38
N GLN A 247 -21.62 9.61 9.55
CA GLN A 247 -20.80 10.27 8.53
C GLN A 247 -20.69 9.39 7.27
N VAL A 248 -20.29 8.12 7.43
CA VAL A 248 -20.14 7.18 6.30
C VAL A 248 -21.49 6.92 5.63
N SER A 249 -22.57 6.84 6.41
CA SER A 249 -23.94 6.69 5.87
C SER A 249 -24.38 7.86 4.98
N LYS A 250 -23.80 9.04 5.16
CA LYS A 250 -24.03 10.23 4.33
C LYS A 250 -23.06 10.33 3.14
N GLY A 251 -22.18 9.33 2.96
CA GLY A 251 -21.14 9.34 1.94
C GLY A 251 -19.93 10.19 2.31
N THR A 252 -19.77 10.58 3.58
CA THR A 252 -18.61 11.34 4.06
C THR A 252 -17.62 10.38 4.73
N LEU A 253 -16.35 10.43 4.30
CA LEU A 253 -15.27 9.70 4.92
C LEU A 253 -14.63 10.56 6.03
N PRO A 254 -14.82 10.23 7.32
CA PRO A 254 -14.20 10.99 8.40
C PRO A 254 -12.68 10.80 8.41
N ALA A 255 -11.94 11.79 8.91
CA ALA A 255 -10.49 11.64 9.06
C ALA A 255 -10.15 10.45 9.98
N GLY A 256 -9.21 9.61 9.55
CA GLY A 256 -8.82 8.35 10.19
C GLY A 256 -9.75 7.16 9.89
N ILE A 257 -10.63 7.25 8.88
CA ILE A 257 -11.56 6.17 8.49
C ILE A 257 -10.85 4.87 8.12
N GLU A 258 -9.58 4.94 7.73
CA GLU A 258 -8.73 3.81 7.35
C GLU A 258 -8.63 2.76 8.47
N TYR A 259 -8.77 3.16 9.74
CA TYR A 259 -8.78 2.24 10.87
C TYR A 259 -10.09 1.45 11.03
N TRP A 260 -11.09 1.67 10.18
CA TRP A 260 -12.27 0.83 10.00
C TRP A 260 -12.30 0.12 8.64
N GLN A 261 -11.18 0.10 7.91
CA GLN A 261 -11.04 -0.59 6.62
C GLN A 261 -11.67 -2.00 6.60
N PRO A 262 -11.53 -2.86 7.62
CA PRO A 262 -12.16 -4.19 7.62
C PRO A 262 -13.68 -4.18 7.41
N LEU A 263 -14.39 -3.14 7.87
CA LEU A 263 -15.85 -3.06 7.75
C LEU A 263 -16.33 -2.80 6.31
N PHE A 264 -15.43 -2.43 5.40
CA PHE A 264 -15.74 -2.25 3.97
C PHE A 264 -15.55 -3.53 3.15
N PHE A 265 -15.13 -4.63 3.77
CA PHE A 265 -14.95 -5.92 3.11
C PHE A 265 -15.76 -7.02 3.79
N ASN A 266 -16.30 -7.94 3.01
CA ASN A 266 -17.08 -9.08 3.49
C ASN A 266 -16.22 -10.21 4.07
N GLU A 267 -14.94 -10.24 3.72
CA GLU A 267 -13.94 -11.19 4.21
C GLU A 267 -12.88 -10.46 5.03
N PRO A 268 -12.25 -11.14 6.01
CA PRO A 268 -11.15 -10.56 6.77
C PRO A 268 -10.02 -10.10 5.86
N LEU A 269 -9.39 -8.97 6.22
CA LEU A 269 -8.26 -8.45 5.47
C LEU A 269 -7.09 -9.47 5.46
N PRO A 270 -6.55 -9.82 4.27
CA PRO A 270 -5.42 -10.72 4.20
C PRO A 270 -4.13 -10.07 4.72
N PRO A 271 -3.15 -10.89 5.15
CA PRO A 271 -1.79 -10.41 5.39
C PRO A 271 -1.14 -9.92 4.08
N LEU A 272 -0.20 -8.99 4.18
CA LEU A 272 0.60 -8.52 3.03
C LEU A 272 1.29 -9.68 2.28
N PHE A 273 1.66 -10.75 3.00
CA PHE A 273 2.23 -11.97 2.41
C PHE A 273 1.39 -12.57 1.28
N SER A 274 0.07 -12.34 1.25
CA SER A 274 -0.82 -12.80 0.16
C SER A 274 -0.50 -12.19 -1.21
N TYR A 275 0.21 -11.07 -1.25
CA TYR A 275 0.62 -10.40 -2.50
C TYR A 275 1.97 -10.90 -3.04
N PHE A 276 2.76 -11.61 -2.22
CA PHE A 276 4.11 -11.99 -2.60
C PHE A 276 4.10 -13.09 -3.67
N PRO A 277 4.85 -12.94 -4.77
CA PRO A 277 5.03 -14.01 -5.75
C PRO A 277 5.64 -15.26 -5.12
N ALA A 278 5.28 -16.46 -5.60
CA ALA A 278 5.68 -17.73 -4.98
C ALA A 278 7.20 -17.95 -4.87
N ASN A 279 8.00 -17.33 -5.74
CA ASN A 279 9.47 -17.37 -5.74
C ASN A 279 10.12 -16.22 -4.94
N THR A 280 9.38 -15.52 -4.08
CA THR A 280 9.91 -14.44 -3.25
C THR A 280 10.92 -14.95 -2.22
N LEU A 281 12.07 -14.27 -2.12
CA LEU A 281 13.06 -14.50 -1.07
C LEU A 281 12.96 -13.39 -0.01
N LEU A 282 12.88 -13.77 1.26
CA LEU A 282 12.86 -12.82 2.37
C LEU A 282 14.28 -12.55 2.90
N VAL A 283 14.61 -11.29 3.15
CA VAL A 283 15.80 -10.87 3.89
C VAL A 283 15.34 -10.01 5.05
N ASN A 284 15.97 -10.12 6.23
CA ASN A 284 15.68 -9.19 7.32
C ASN A 284 16.95 -8.66 7.97
N THR A 285 16.78 -7.53 8.65
CA THR A 285 17.86 -6.88 9.40
C THR A 285 17.42 -6.65 10.83
N GLY A 286 18.38 -6.70 11.76
CA GLY A 286 18.14 -6.42 13.16
C GLY A 286 17.32 -7.51 13.88
N ALA A 287 16.80 -7.16 15.05
CA ALA A 287 16.00 -8.04 15.90
C ALA A 287 14.51 -7.88 15.57
N LEU A 288 14.05 -8.56 14.52
CA LEU A 288 12.66 -8.44 14.03
C LEU A 288 11.61 -8.75 15.12
N GLU A 289 11.87 -9.73 15.98
CA GLU A 289 10.97 -10.14 17.06
C GLU A 289 10.73 -8.99 18.04
N ASN A 290 11.79 -8.40 18.58
CA ASN A 290 11.70 -7.27 19.50
C ASN A 290 10.95 -6.08 18.90
N SER A 291 11.19 -5.75 17.62
CA SER A 291 10.48 -4.65 16.96
C SER A 291 8.99 -4.97 16.75
N ALA A 292 8.65 -6.22 16.41
CA ALA A 292 7.27 -6.66 16.24
C ALA A 292 6.51 -6.69 17.59
N GLU A 293 7.12 -7.21 18.65
CA GLU A 293 6.56 -7.21 20.00
C GLU A 293 6.32 -5.79 20.51
N ARG A 294 7.28 -4.89 20.30
CA ARG A 294 7.12 -3.48 20.64
C ARG A 294 5.95 -2.85 19.90
N PHE A 295 5.85 -3.05 18.59
CA PHE A 295 4.74 -2.51 17.79
C PHE A 295 3.38 -3.06 18.23
N GLN A 296 3.29 -4.36 18.54
CA GLN A 296 2.06 -4.98 19.05
C GLN A 296 1.66 -4.38 20.41
N ALA A 297 2.61 -4.20 21.32
CA ALA A 297 2.36 -3.59 22.63
C ALA A 297 1.91 -2.13 22.50
N ASP A 298 2.58 -1.34 21.65
CA ASP A 298 2.23 0.06 21.40
C ASP A 298 0.82 0.19 20.77
N THR A 299 0.47 -0.72 19.86
CA THR A 299 -0.86 -0.78 19.22
C THR A 299 -1.95 -1.12 20.24
N LEU A 300 -1.72 -2.11 21.10
CA LEU A 300 -2.65 -2.48 22.16
C LEU A 300 -2.85 -1.32 23.16
N ALA A 301 -1.77 -0.68 23.59
CA ALA A 301 -1.87 0.49 24.47
C ALA A 301 -2.69 1.62 23.82
N ARG A 302 -2.58 1.82 22.51
CA ARG A 302 -3.41 2.81 21.79
C ARG A 302 -4.87 2.41 21.71
N PHE A 303 -5.16 1.14 21.44
CA PHE A 303 -6.52 0.61 21.45
C PHE A 303 -7.20 0.85 22.81
N GLU A 304 -6.53 0.53 23.91
CA GLU A 304 -7.07 0.73 25.26
C GLU A 304 -7.27 2.22 25.60
N ASN A 305 -6.31 3.07 25.24
CA ASN A 305 -6.37 4.50 25.56
C ASN A 305 -7.38 5.27 24.70
N ARG A 306 -7.53 4.91 23.41
CA ARG A 306 -8.42 5.62 22.47
C ARG A 306 -9.79 4.97 22.30
N GLY A 307 -9.96 3.71 22.70
CA GLY A 307 -11.22 2.97 22.61
C GLY A 307 -12.34 3.46 23.54
N VAL A 308 -12.11 4.55 24.27
CA VAL A 308 -13.07 5.16 25.20
C VAL A 308 -14.03 6.16 24.54
N ASP A 309 -13.72 6.63 23.34
CA ASP A 309 -14.57 7.59 22.61
C ASP A 309 -15.79 6.87 22.02
N PRO A 310 -17.01 7.14 22.51
CA PRO A 310 -18.18 6.43 22.04
C PRO A 310 -18.71 6.97 20.69
N MET A 311 -18.13 8.03 20.12
CA MET A 311 -18.37 8.45 18.73
C MET A 311 -17.52 7.67 17.72
N ARG A 312 -16.41 7.08 18.20
CA ARG A 312 -15.39 6.42 17.40
C ARG A 312 -14.97 5.09 18.05
N PRO A 313 -15.91 4.14 18.29
CA PRO A 313 -15.54 2.84 18.82
C PRO A 313 -14.57 2.14 17.88
N LEU A 314 -13.49 1.58 18.44
CA LEU A 314 -12.37 1.04 17.67
C LEU A 314 -12.54 -0.45 17.41
N LEU A 315 -12.08 -0.89 16.24
CA LEU A 315 -11.95 -2.32 15.95
C LEU A 315 -10.81 -2.94 16.78
N PRO A 316 -10.95 -4.21 17.17
CA PRO A 316 -9.88 -4.91 17.88
C PRO A 316 -8.63 -5.02 16.98
N PRO A 317 -7.40 -4.90 17.54
CA PRO A 317 -6.17 -4.83 16.73
C PRO A 317 -5.99 -5.96 15.72
N GLU A 318 -6.47 -7.17 16.03
CA GLU A 318 -6.28 -8.36 15.18
C GLU A 318 -6.99 -8.24 13.82
N SER A 319 -7.96 -7.32 13.70
CA SER A 319 -8.67 -7.04 12.45
C SER A 319 -7.83 -6.24 11.44
N LEU A 320 -6.84 -5.47 11.90
CA LEU A 320 -5.97 -4.64 11.06
C LEU A 320 -4.51 -5.06 11.11
N TRP A 321 -4.06 -5.76 12.16
CA TRP A 321 -2.67 -6.18 12.31
C TRP A 321 -2.57 -7.66 12.66
N LEU A 322 -1.54 -8.30 12.13
CA LEU A 322 -1.10 -9.62 12.55
C LEU A 322 -0.55 -9.54 13.97
N ARG A 323 -0.85 -10.56 14.78
CA ARG A 323 -0.09 -10.79 16.00
C ARG A 323 1.32 -11.28 15.69
N VAL A 324 2.24 -11.14 16.62
CA VAL A 324 3.62 -11.62 16.49
C VAL A 324 3.66 -13.13 16.16
N ASP A 325 2.83 -13.95 16.80
CA ASP A 325 2.76 -15.39 16.52
C ASP A 325 2.32 -15.70 15.07
N GLU A 326 1.38 -14.91 14.54
CA GLU A 326 0.89 -15.01 13.16
C GLU A 326 1.98 -14.55 12.16
N LEU A 327 2.64 -13.43 12.43
CA LEU A 327 3.76 -12.91 11.62
C LEU A 327 4.85 -13.98 11.47
N PHE A 328 5.31 -14.56 12.59
CA PHE A 328 6.37 -15.57 12.54
C PHE A 328 5.89 -16.89 11.93
N SER A 329 4.61 -17.20 12.00
CA SER A 329 4.01 -18.35 11.30
C SER A 329 3.99 -18.15 9.79
N GLU A 330 3.60 -16.98 9.29
CA GLU A 330 3.65 -16.64 7.86
C GLU A 330 5.08 -16.65 7.34
N LEU A 331 6.01 -16.04 8.06
CA LEU A 331 7.42 -15.98 7.66
C LEU A 331 8.09 -17.36 7.55
N LYS A 332 7.56 -18.42 8.19
CA LYS A 332 8.07 -19.80 8.04
C LYS A 332 7.67 -20.44 6.72
N ARG A 333 6.62 -19.94 6.06
CA ARG A 333 6.11 -20.47 4.78
C ARG A 333 6.95 -20.05 3.58
N TRP A 334 7.75 -19.00 3.71
CA TRP A 334 8.59 -18.48 2.65
C TRP A 334 10.00 -19.08 2.67
N PRO A 335 10.64 -19.28 1.49
CA PRO A 335 12.06 -19.58 1.45
C PRO A 335 12.83 -18.40 2.10
N PRO A 336 13.87 -18.69 2.88
CA PRO A 336 13.96 -18.12 4.21
C PRO A 336 15.08 -17.11 4.32
N ARG A 337 15.01 -16.44 5.45
CA ARG A 337 15.70 -15.23 5.86
C ARG A 337 17.20 -15.36 5.77
N THR A 338 17.84 -14.41 5.09
CA THR A 338 19.19 -13.99 5.46
C THR A 338 19.06 -13.11 6.70
N VAL A 339 19.39 -13.63 7.89
CA VAL A 339 19.36 -12.90 9.15
C VAL A 339 20.73 -12.26 9.38
N LYS A 340 20.73 -10.96 9.65
CA LYS A 340 21.91 -10.20 10.06
C LYS A 340 21.84 -9.92 11.56
N ASN A 341 22.72 -10.53 12.36
CA ASN A 341 23.18 -9.91 13.60
C ASN A 341 24.47 -10.49 14.18
N ARG A 342 25.48 -9.62 14.32
CA ARG A 342 26.24 -9.39 15.56
C ARG A 342 26.97 -8.06 15.42
N THR A 343 26.39 -6.99 15.98
CA THR A 343 27.19 -5.85 16.43
C THR A 343 28.08 -6.37 17.55
N SER A 344 29.39 -6.34 17.35
CA SER A 344 30.34 -6.55 18.43
C SER A 344 30.06 -5.51 19.50
N ALA A 345 29.60 -5.95 20.68
CA ALA A 345 29.77 -5.17 21.90
C ALA A 345 31.27 -4.86 22.02
N ARG A 346 31.61 -3.57 22.04
CA ARG A 346 32.86 -3.09 22.62
C ARG A 346 32.50 -2.29 23.86
#